data_AF-A0A085ZBD1-F1
#
_entry.id   AF-A0A085ZBD1-F1
#
_cell.length_a   1.000
_cell.length_b   1.000
_cell.length_c   1.000
_cell.angle_alpha   90.00
_cell.angle_beta   90.00
_cell.angle_gamma   90.00
#
_symmetry.space_group_name_H-M   'P 1'
#
loop_
_entity.id
_entity.type
_entity.pdbx_description
1 polymer ?
#
loop_
_entity_poly.entity_id
_entity_poly.type
_entity_poly.pdbx_seq_one_letter_code
_entity_poly.pdbx_strand_id
1 'polypeptide(L)'
;MKKTKINLFSNIDPKVYASLGVLLLLGLIVLSFQYRRHVDCENAKFIVHSDEFMINRVVEFYDNTEGAKSWEWDFGDSTAVDLRQRTLHQYRKPGDYIVKLKINGNCVHEKLINISSISQQTGYLPAIISPNVVSVGEAVKFDAEKEGGESWEWSFGENGGTDALDKNPSYQFKSVGEKKITLIVNGDVEHTAVKTIYVAPKTIIAKQKIDMKSYEFERPHVAFSLPVGSAQKDPLVDMLQYIPVSPKSKLKKDSISIENKAPEISNEQLQLLLNQVAAQLKTKDDFKDYLCGKYDIPVVVNDKKLIPFDQFCQLIAGKKIKITALRINKDQKNCIQNLNIQYKVKKMMIWMKEK
;
A
#
# COMPACT_ATOMS: atom_id res chain seq x y z
N MET A 1 64.85 7.69 74.35
CA MET A 1 64.41 8.18 73.03
C MET A 1 63.52 9.40 73.21
N LYS A 2 64.06 10.61 73.01
CA LYS A 2 63.31 11.87 73.12
C LYS A 2 62.43 12.04 71.87
N LYS A 3 61.10 12.08 72.05
CA LYS A 3 60.16 12.49 70.99
C LYS A 3 60.36 13.99 70.75
N THR A 4 61.08 14.32 69.68
CA THR A 4 61.17 15.68 69.15
C THR A 4 59.79 16.06 68.64
N LYS A 5 59.03 16.84 69.43
CA LYS A 5 57.84 17.53 68.92
C LYS A 5 58.34 18.61 67.97
N ILE A 6 58.25 18.33 66.67
CA ILE A 6 58.46 19.33 65.63
C ILE A 6 57.31 20.34 65.79
N ASN A 7 57.57 21.45 66.49
CA ASN A 7 56.67 22.61 66.54
C ASN A 7 56.76 23.30 65.18
N LEU A 8 56.03 22.77 64.19
CA LEU A 8 56.14 23.22 62.81
C LEU A 8 55.63 24.66 62.62
N PHE A 9 54.88 25.23 63.59
CA PHE A 9 54.28 26.56 63.43
C PHE A 9 54.08 27.37 64.73
N SER A 10 55.14 27.62 65.51
CA SER A 10 55.01 28.34 66.80
C SER A 10 54.87 29.87 66.69
N ASN A 11 55.09 30.48 65.51
CA ASN A 11 55.26 31.94 65.36
C ASN A 11 54.25 32.61 64.41
N ILE A 12 53.16 31.94 64.04
CA ILE A 12 52.16 32.51 63.12
C ILE A 12 51.06 33.21 63.93
N ASP A 13 50.72 34.44 63.55
CA ASP A 13 49.66 35.22 64.18
C ASP A 13 48.32 34.45 64.14
N PRO A 14 47.60 34.32 65.27
CA PRO A 14 46.26 33.72 65.34
C PRO A 14 45.29 34.19 64.26
N LYS A 15 45.38 35.46 63.82
CA LYS A 15 44.56 36.04 62.75
C LYS A 15 44.84 35.40 61.39
N VAL A 16 46.09 35.00 61.13
CA VAL A 16 46.49 34.32 59.89
C VAL A 16 45.90 32.91 59.83
N TYR A 17 45.88 32.19 60.96
CA TYR A 17 45.18 30.90 61.05
C TYR A 17 43.67 31.03 60.82
N ALA A 18 43.06 32.06 61.40
CA ALA A 18 41.64 32.34 61.17
C ALA A 18 41.35 32.63 59.68
N SER A 19 42.18 33.44 59.02
CA SER A 19 42.01 33.72 57.58
C SER A 19 42.22 32.48 56.70
N LEU A 20 43.21 31.64 57.01
CA LEU A 20 43.45 30.37 56.30
C LEU A 20 42.28 29.40 56.49
N GLY A 21 41.73 29.30 57.69
CA GLY A 21 40.56 28.48 57.98
C GLY A 21 39.31 28.94 57.21
N VAL A 22 39.08 30.25 57.13
CA VAL A 22 37.96 30.81 56.34
C VAL A 22 38.14 30.56 54.85
N LEU A 23 39.34 30.75 54.30
CA LEU A 23 39.62 30.46 52.89
C LEU A 23 39.46 28.98 52.56
N LEU A 24 39.89 28.08 53.45
CA LEU A 24 39.73 26.65 53.28
C LEU A 24 38.24 26.25 53.34
N LEU A 25 37.46 26.83 54.26
CA LEU A 25 36.01 26.62 54.30
C LEU A 25 35.31 27.13 53.04
N LEU A 26 35.65 28.33 52.55
CA LEU A 26 35.12 28.85 51.29
C LEU A 26 35.49 27.93 50.12
N GLY A 27 36.74 27.44 50.07
CA GLY A 27 37.18 26.46 49.09
C GLY A 27 36.38 25.17 49.14
N LEU A 28 36.12 24.61 50.33
CA LEU A 28 35.30 23.41 50.51
C LEU A 28 33.84 23.65 50.12
N ILE A 29 33.28 24.83 50.40
CA ILE A 29 31.92 25.20 49.99
C ILE A 29 31.83 25.25 48.45
N VAL A 30 32.80 25.89 47.80
CA VAL A 30 32.86 25.95 46.32
C VAL A 30 33.05 24.56 45.72
N LEU A 31 33.95 23.73 46.27
CA LEU A 31 34.15 22.35 45.84
C LEU A 31 32.91 21.48 46.03
N SER A 32 32.24 21.60 47.18
CA SER A 32 30.97 20.91 47.44
C SER A 32 29.88 21.34 46.47
N PHE A 33 29.80 22.63 46.16
CA PHE A 33 28.88 23.17 45.18
C PHE A 33 29.19 22.68 43.76
N GLN A 34 30.47 22.63 43.38
CA GLN A 34 30.92 22.08 42.10
C GLN A 34 30.63 20.58 42.02
N TYR A 35 30.94 19.81 43.06
CA TYR A 35 30.68 18.37 43.12
C TYR A 35 29.19 18.04 43.00
N ARG A 36 28.32 18.80 43.68
CA ARG A 36 26.85 18.63 43.58
C ARG A 36 26.26 19.03 42.22
N ARG A 37 27.00 19.78 41.41
CA ARG A 37 26.57 20.21 40.07
C ARG A 37 27.31 19.49 38.95
N HIS A 38 28.33 18.72 39.28
CA HIS A 38 29.06 17.90 38.33
C HIS A 38 28.15 16.75 37.89
N VAL A 39 27.98 16.62 36.57
CA VAL A 39 27.42 15.42 35.98
C VAL A 39 28.57 14.72 35.28
N ASP A 40 28.79 13.47 35.66
CA ASP A 40 29.77 12.65 34.99
C ASP A 40 29.21 12.24 33.63
N CYS A 41 29.59 12.98 32.59
CA CYS A 41 29.13 12.74 31.24
C CYS A 41 29.56 11.35 30.74
N GLU A 42 30.62 10.73 31.27
CA GLU A 42 31.11 9.44 30.74
C GLU A 42 30.15 8.27 31.04
N ASN A 43 29.32 8.42 32.08
CA ASN A 43 28.44 7.37 32.61
C ASN A 43 26.95 7.56 32.26
N ALA A 44 26.63 8.27 31.17
CA ALA A 44 25.24 8.53 30.81
C ALA A 44 24.46 7.25 30.50
N LYS A 45 23.30 7.07 31.16
CA LYS A 45 22.41 5.92 30.98
C LYS A 45 21.36 6.21 29.93
N PHE A 46 21.82 6.36 28.69
CA PHE A 46 20.98 6.54 27.51
C PHE A 46 20.37 5.21 27.06
N ILE A 47 19.04 5.10 27.13
CA ILE A 47 18.31 3.88 26.78
C ILE A 47 17.38 4.15 25.59
N VAL A 48 17.44 3.25 24.61
CA VAL A 48 16.55 3.20 23.45
C VAL A 48 15.86 1.86 23.48
N HIS A 49 14.54 1.88 23.53
CA HIS A 49 13.71 0.68 23.64
C HIS A 49 12.62 0.68 22.57
N SER A 50 12.51 -0.44 21.85
CA SER A 50 11.44 -0.71 20.91
C SER A 50 11.38 -2.22 20.67
N ASP A 51 10.19 -2.73 20.36
CA ASP A 51 10.00 -4.12 19.94
C ASP A 51 10.62 -4.35 18.55
N GLU A 52 10.45 -3.38 17.64
CA GLU A 52 10.94 -3.43 16.26
C GLU A 52 11.37 -2.04 15.78
N PHE A 53 12.59 -1.93 15.25
CA PHE A 53 13.11 -0.70 14.67
C PHE A 53 12.64 -0.50 13.22
N MET A 54 11.35 -0.21 13.06
CA MET A 54 10.67 -0.12 11.76
C MET A 54 10.00 1.24 11.56
N ILE A 55 9.77 1.62 10.29
CA ILE A 55 8.98 2.80 9.95
C ILE A 55 7.60 2.75 10.61
N ASN A 56 7.09 3.91 11.05
CA ASN A 56 5.81 4.05 11.74
C ASN A 56 5.65 3.24 13.05
N ARG A 57 6.72 2.62 13.58
CA ARG A 57 6.71 2.08 14.95
C ARG A 57 7.21 3.13 15.94
N VAL A 58 6.69 3.05 17.16
CA VAL A 58 7.09 3.95 18.24
C VAL A 58 8.36 3.41 18.88
N VAL A 59 9.36 4.28 19.00
CA VAL A 59 10.60 4.01 19.72
C VAL A 59 10.60 4.87 20.97
N GLU A 60 10.83 4.25 22.13
CA GLU A 60 10.96 4.93 23.40
C GLU A 60 12.42 5.30 23.65
N PHE A 61 12.63 6.57 23.99
CA PHE A 61 13.92 7.14 24.37
C PHE A 61 13.81 7.65 25.79
N TYR A 62 14.74 7.23 26.65
CA TYR A 62 14.82 7.81 27.98
C TYR A 62 16.23 7.78 28.54
N ASP A 63 16.47 8.69 29.47
CA ASP A 63 17.74 8.83 30.17
C ASP A 63 17.55 8.63 31.68
N ASN A 64 18.45 7.86 32.29
CA ASN A 64 18.48 7.62 33.73
C ASN A 64 19.84 8.03 34.34
N THR A 65 20.48 9.06 33.76
CA THR A 65 21.78 9.56 34.21
C THR A 65 21.64 10.29 35.54
N GLU A 66 22.49 9.94 36.51
CA GLU A 66 22.48 10.59 37.82
C GLU A 66 22.96 12.05 37.70
N GLY A 67 22.23 12.98 38.32
CA GLY A 67 22.54 14.41 38.24
C GLY A 67 22.04 15.14 36.98
N ALA A 68 21.40 14.44 36.05
CA ALA A 68 20.71 15.04 34.91
C ALA A 68 19.53 15.93 35.36
N LYS A 69 19.45 17.15 34.85
CA LYS A 69 18.39 18.13 35.18
C LYS A 69 17.65 18.64 33.95
N SER A 70 18.25 18.50 32.78
CA SER A 70 17.68 18.89 31.50
C SER A 70 18.18 17.94 30.43
N TRP A 71 17.30 17.66 29.47
CA TRP A 71 17.53 16.77 28.35
C TRP A 71 17.16 17.52 27.08
N GLU A 72 17.86 17.24 26.00
CA GLU A 72 17.56 17.72 24.65
C GLU A 72 17.85 16.57 23.69
N TRP A 73 16.78 16.04 23.11
CA TRP A 73 16.80 14.91 22.19
C TRP A 73 16.75 15.42 20.76
N ASP A 74 17.72 15.05 19.95
CA ASP A 74 17.70 15.17 18.48
C ASP A 74 17.64 13.76 17.90
N PHE A 75 16.57 13.46 17.17
CA PHE A 75 16.34 12.13 16.59
C PHE A 75 17.09 11.90 15.27
N GLY A 76 17.76 12.92 14.72
CA GLY A 76 18.54 12.81 13.48
C GLY A 76 17.70 12.72 12.20
N ASP A 77 16.38 12.89 12.29
CA ASP A 77 15.43 12.84 11.16
C ASP A 77 14.86 14.22 10.78
N SER A 78 15.49 15.29 11.28
CA SER A 78 15.07 16.70 11.13
C SER A 78 13.74 17.05 11.80
N THR A 79 13.26 16.22 12.73
CA THR A 79 12.11 16.57 13.57
C THR A 79 12.52 17.51 14.70
N ALA A 80 11.52 18.10 15.37
CA ALA A 80 11.76 19.03 16.45
C ALA A 80 12.41 18.33 17.65
N VAL A 81 13.36 19.00 18.30
CA VAL A 81 14.02 18.48 19.50
C VAL A 81 13.03 18.32 20.65
N ASP A 82 13.22 17.29 21.47
CA ASP A 82 12.41 17.03 22.66
C ASP A 82 13.19 17.34 23.94
N LEU A 83 12.53 17.92 24.95
CA LEU A 83 13.17 18.35 26.20
C LEU A 83 12.80 17.47 27.40
N ARG A 84 11.98 16.43 27.20
CA ARG A 84 11.51 15.53 28.26
C ARG A 84 12.56 14.47 28.56
N GLN A 85 12.68 14.05 29.82
CA GLN A 85 13.56 12.93 30.21
C GLN A 85 13.23 11.62 29.48
N ARG A 86 11.94 11.37 29.26
CA ARG A 86 11.40 10.21 28.55
C ARG A 86 10.51 10.73 27.42
N THR A 87 10.76 10.25 26.20
CA THR A 87 10.03 10.64 25.01
C THR A 87 9.77 9.45 24.08
N LEU A 88 8.76 9.60 23.25
CA LEU A 88 8.34 8.63 22.25
C LEU A 88 8.49 9.29 20.89
N HIS A 89 9.17 8.62 19.97
CA HIS A 89 9.38 9.13 18.62
C HIS A 89 9.05 8.07 17.56
N GLN A 90 8.65 8.53 16.38
CA GLN A 90 8.25 7.67 15.27
C GLN A 90 8.93 8.13 13.98
N TYR A 91 9.73 7.24 13.39
CA TYR A 91 10.44 7.50 12.14
C TYR A 91 9.55 7.18 10.93
N ARG A 92 9.50 8.10 9.96
CA ARG A 92 8.65 7.98 8.77
C ARG A 92 9.36 7.44 7.54
N LYS A 93 10.69 7.45 7.54
CA LYS A 93 11.52 6.98 6.43
C LYS A 93 12.48 5.92 6.95
N PRO A 94 12.82 4.91 6.12
CA PRO A 94 13.89 3.99 6.47
C PRO A 94 15.24 4.70 6.34
N GLY A 95 16.20 4.27 7.14
CA GLY A 95 17.56 4.81 7.15
C GLY A 95 18.26 4.66 8.48
N ASP A 96 19.53 5.04 8.50
CA ASP A 96 20.32 5.16 9.71
C ASP A 96 20.12 6.55 10.32
N TYR A 97 19.78 6.57 11.61
CA TYR A 97 19.54 7.78 12.37
C TYR A 97 20.52 7.87 13.53
N ILE A 98 21.21 9.00 13.64
CA ILE A 98 22.09 9.31 14.77
C ILE A 98 21.26 10.08 15.78
N VAL A 99 20.81 9.38 16.83
CA VAL A 99 20.07 9.99 17.93
C VAL A 99 21.05 10.63 18.89
N LYS A 100 20.91 11.93 19.11
CA LYS A 100 21.73 12.72 20.02
C LYS A 100 20.95 13.10 21.26
N LEU A 101 21.53 12.84 22.42
CA LEU A 101 21.03 13.29 23.71
C LEU A 101 22.02 14.31 24.27
N LYS A 102 21.55 15.52 24.53
CA LYS A 102 22.28 16.55 25.26
C LYS A 102 21.73 16.69 26.67
N ILE A 103 22.56 16.46 27.68
CA ILE A 103 22.22 16.57 29.11
C ILE A 103 22.87 17.83 29.68
N ASN A 104 22.11 18.63 30.44
CA ASN A 104 22.60 19.83 31.12
C ASN A 104 23.32 20.86 30.21
N GLY A 105 23.04 20.81 28.92
CA GLY A 105 23.59 21.71 27.91
C GLY A 105 25.05 21.45 27.51
N ASN A 106 25.75 20.51 28.14
CA ASN A 106 27.18 20.27 27.95
C ASN A 106 27.55 18.82 27.65
N CYS A 107 26.87 17.83 28.22
CA CYS A 107 27.11 16.42 27.92
C CYS A 107 26.36 16.03 26.65
N VAL A 108 27.04 15.54 25.61
CA VAL A 108 26.40 15.09 24.37
C VAL A 108 26.72 13.62 24.14
N HIS A 109 25.68 12.81 24.00
CA HIS A 109 25.75 11.39 23.68
C HIS A 109 25.07 11.11 22.36
N GLU A 110 25.64 10.20 21.57
CA GLU A 110 25.09 9.83 20.29
C GLU A 110 24.94 8.31 20.21
N LYS A 111 23.87 7.83 19.58
CA LYS A 111 23.67 6.41 19.26
C LYS A 111 23.10 6.29 17.87
N LEU A 112 23.72 5.41 17.08
CA LEU A 112 23.20 5.05 15.77
C LEU A 112 22.09 4.00 15.96
N ILE A 113 20.94 4.26 15.34
CA ILE A 113 19.86 3.29 15.20
C ILE A 113 19.57 3.11 13.70
N ASN A 114 19.27 1.89 13.30
CA ASN A 114 18.86 1.58 11.93
C ASN A 114 17.34 1.36 11.92
N ILE A 115 16.62 2.13 11.11
CA ILE A 115 15.18 1.97 10.91
C ILE A 115 14.94 1.33 9.56
N SER A 116 14.37 0.14 9.55
CA SER A 116 14.07 -0.61 8.33
C SER A 116 12.66 -0.34 7.79
N SER A 117 12.48 -0.58 6.49
CA SER A 117 11.18 -0.60 5.82
C SER A 117 10.66 -2.03 5.74
N ILE A 118 9.33 -2.19 5.85
CA ILE A 118 8.58 -3.42 5.60
C ILE A 118 8.95 -4.06 4.24
N SER A 119 9.30 -3.24 3.25
CA SER A 119 9.66 -3.71 1.90
C SER A 119 11.11 -4.19 1.76
N GLN A 120 11.99 -3.93 2.74
CA GLN A 120 13.41 -4.27 2.66
C GLN A 120 13.80 -5.56 3.38
N GLN A 121 12.95 -6.09 4.28
CA GLN A 121 13.11 -7.44 4.81
C GLN A 121 12.49 -8.44 3.85
N THR A 122 13.32 -9.12 3.06
CA THR A 122 12.90 -10.32 2.32
C THR A 122 12.36 -11.35 3.32
N GLY A 123 11.09 -11.75 3.19
CA GLY A 123 10.43 -12.70 4.10
C GLY A 123 9.50 -12.09 5.15
N TYR A 124 9.47 -10.75 5.31
CA TYR A 124 8.58 -10.09 6.28
C TYR A 124 7.10 -10.13 5.86
N LEU A 125 6.82 -9.92 4.57
CA LEU A 125 5.46 -10.02 4.05
C LEU A 125 5.09 -11.48 3.81
N PRO A 126 3.89 -11.92 4.20
CA PRO A 126 3.43 -13.26 3.93
C PRO A 126 3.26 -13.49 2.42
N ALA A 127 3.58 -14.69 1.96
CA ALA A 127 3.40 -15.13 0.59
C ALA A 127 2.56 -16.42 0.54
N ILE A 128 1.70 -16.52 -0.48
CA ILE A 128 0.84 -17.68 -0.73
C ILE A 128 1.40 -18.49 -1.91
N ILE A 129 1.83 -19.71 -1.64
CA ILE A 129 2.31 -20.66 -2.64
C ILE A 129 1.16 -21.60 -3.00
N SER A 130 0.79 -21.61 -4.29
CA SER A 130 -0.31 -22.42 -4.82
C SER A 130 -0.32 -22.43 -6.35
N PRO A 131 -1.01 -23.39 -6.99
CA PRO A 131 -1.30 -23.35 -8.43
C PRO A 131 -2.20 -22.17 -8.81
N ASN A 132 -2.06 -21.66 -10.03
CA ASN A 132 -2.91 -20.58 -10.55
C ASN A 132 -4.29 -21.07 -11.04
N VAL A 133 -4.38 -22.34 -11.42
CA VAL A 133 -5.59 -22.98 -11.94
C VAL A 133 -5.79 -24.32 -11.24
N VAL A 134 -7.01 -24.59 -10.78
CA VAL A 134 -7.41 -25.83 -10.07
C VAL A 134 -8.79 -26.28 -10.54
N SER A 135 -9.16 -27.54 -10.33
CA SER A 135 -10.49 -28.04 -10.71
C SER A 135 -11.46 -28.05 -9.53
N VAL A 136 -12.74 -27.78 -9.79
CA VAL A 136 -13.81 -27.94 -8.78
C VAL A 136 -13.81 -29.36 -8.23
N GLY A 137 -13.90 -29.49 -6.92
CA GLY A 137 -13.97 -30.78 -6.24
C GLY A 137 -12.63 -31.53 -6.13
N GLU A 138 -11.50 -30.92 -6.48
CA GLU A 138 -10.17 -31.47 -6.19
C GLU A 138 -9.58 -30.84 -4.93
N ALA A 139 -8.87 -31.63 -4.12
CA ALA A 139 -8.17 -31.14 -2.95
C ALA A 139 -6.86 -30.48 -3.36
N VAL A 140 -6.70 -29.20 -3.07
CA VAL A 140 -5.54 -28.37 -3.43
C VAL A 140 -4.75 -28.07 -2.17
N LYS A 141 -3.44 -28.33 -2.20
CA LYS A 141 -2.52 -27.94 -1.13
C LYS A 141 -2.07 -26.50 -1.30
N PHE A 142 -2.11 -25.75 -0.22
CA PHE A 142 -1.60 -24.40 -0.12
C PHE A 142 -0.40 -24.41 0.84
N ASP A 143 0.52 -23.47 0.65
CA ASP A 143 1.63 -23.26 1.57
C ASP A 143 1.82 -21.76 1.79
N ALA A 144 2.26 -21.41 3.00
CA ALA A 144 2.49 -20.05 3.43
C ALA A 144 3.96 -19.83 3.78
N GLU A 145 4.50 -18.70 3.33
CA GLU A 145 5.87 -18.29 3.63
C GLU A 145 5.85 -16.91 4.31
N LYS A 146 6.36 -16.86 5.55
CA LYS A 146 6.62 -15.65 6.33
C LYS A 146 7.68 -15.95 7.39
N GLU A 147 8.70 -15.11 7.49
CA GLU A 147 9.67 -15.17 8.59
C GLU A 147 8.99 -14.77 9.91
N GLY A 148 9.19 -15.56 10.96
CA GLY A 148 8.52 -15.34 12.26
C GLY A 148 7.01 -15.61 12.27
N GLY A 149 6.47 -16.36 11.30
CA GLY A 149 5.05 -16.76 11.30
C GLY A 149 4.75 -17.85 12.35
N GLU A 150 3.93 -17.50 13.35
CA GLU A 150 3.51 -18.37 14.46
C GLU A 150 2.06 -18.84 14.30
N SER A 151 1.17 -17.99 13.78
CA SER A 151 -0.24 -18.33 13.51
C SER A 151 -0.66 -17.97 12.09
N TRP A 152 -1.55 -18.76 11.51
CA TRP A 152 -2.00 -18.63 10.13
C TRP A 152 -3.53 -18.61 10.09
N GLU A 153 -4.10 -17.73 9.30
CA GLU A 153 -5.55 -17.64 9.10
C GLU A 153 -5.83 -17.51 7.61
N TRP A 154 -6.42 -18.55 7.04
CA TRP A 154 -6.75 -18.63 5.61
C TRP A 154 -8.22 -18.36 5.35
N SER A 155 -8.51 -17.58 4.31
CA SER A 155 -9.85 -17.51 3.72
C SER A 155 -9.75 -17.77 2.22
N PHE A 156 -10.49 -18.76 1.73
CA PHE A 156 -10.51 -19.15 0.31
C PHE A 156 -11.61 -18.44 -0.48
N GLY A 157 -12.36 -17.54 0.17
CA GLY A 157 -13.33 -16.66 -0.48
C GLY A 157 -14.65 -17.33 -0.90
N GLU A 158 -14.98 -18.51 -0.37
CA GLU A 158 -16.29 -19.15 -0.61
C GLU A 158 -17.34 -18.81 0.46
N ASN A 159 -16.94 -18.69 1.73
CA ASN A 159 -17.87 -18.57 2.86
C ASN A 159 -17.72 -17.26 3.66
N GLY A 160 -16.83 -16.35 3.24
CA GLY A 160 -16.64 -15.04 3.88
C GLY A 160 -16.03 -15.06 5.28
N GLY A 161 -15.41 -16.17 5.70
CA GLY A 161 -14.75 -16.33 7.01
C GLY A 161 -13.44 -17.11 6.91
N THR A 162 -12.86 -17.47 8.07
CA THR A 162 -11.63 -18.26 8.17
C THR A 162 -11.93 -19.75 7.91
N ASP A 163 -11.27 -20.33 6.92
CA ASP A 163 -11.44 -21.71 6.47
C ASP A 163 -10.38 -22.67 7.05
N ALA A 164 -9.17 -22.19 7.36
CA ALA A 164 -8.09 -23.02 7.91
C ALA A 164 -7.10 -22.21 8.77
N LEU A 165 -6.43 -22.91 9.71
CA LEU A 165 -5.47 -22.32 10.65
C LEU A 165 -4.05 -22.90 10.56
N ASP A 166 -3.86 -23.92 9.73
CA ASP A 166 -2.56 -24.57 9.54
C ASP A 166 -1.68 -23.77 8.58
N LYS A 167 -0.35 -23.94 8.67
CA LYS A 167 0.59 -23.31 7.73
C LYS A 167 0.37 -23.77 6.28
N ASN A 168 0.06 -25.05 6.08
CA ASN A 168 -0.05 -25.69 4.78
C ASN A 168 -1.37 -26.47 4.61
N PRO A 169 -2.51 -25.77 4.56
CA PRO A 169 -3.82 -26.41 4.53
C PRO A 169 -4.12 -27.04 3.16
N SER A 170 -5.03 -28.02 3.17
CA SER A 170 -5.62 -28.58 1.96
C SER A 170 -7.08 -28.14 1.86
N TYR A 171 -7.46 -27.49 0.75
CA TYR A 171 -8.81 -26.97 0.53
C TYR A 171 -9.43 -27.48 -0.76
N GLN A 172 -10.76 -27.68 -0.77
CA GLN A 172 -11.51 -28.16 -1.92
C GLN A 172 -12.59 -27.14 -2.29
N PHE A 173 -12.47 -26.55 -3.49
CA PHE A 173 -13.43 -25.55 -3.96
C PHE A 173 -14.75 -26.20 -4.41
N LYS A 174 -15.86 -25.63 -3.96
CA LYS A 174 -17.22 -26.07 -4.30
C LYS A 174 -17.78 -25.42 -5.55
N SER A 175 -17.32 -24.21 -5.86
CA SER A 175 -17.83 -23.41 -6.97
C SER A 175 -16.73 -22.99 -7.96
N VAL A 176 -17.10 -22.96 -9.24
CA VAL A 176 -16.22 -22.55 -10.34
C VAL A 176 -16.03 -21.03 -10.39
N GLY A 177 -14.98 -20.56 -11.07
CA GLY A 177 -14.68 -19.15 -11.30
C GLY A 177 -13.44 -18.66 -10.56
N GLU A 178 -13.23 -17.35 -10.56
CA GLU A 178 -12.10 -16.73 -9.85
C GLU A 178 -12.33 -16.75 -8.34
N LYS A 179 -11.31 -17.19 -7.60
CA LYS A 179 -11.31 -17.26 -6.14
C LYS A 179 -10.17 -16.41 -5.59
N LYS A 180 -10.53 -15.51 -4.68
CA LYS A 180 -9.61 -14.62 -3.99
C LYS A 180 -9.26 -15.24 -2.63
N ILE A 181 -8.03 -15.68 -2.50
CA ILE A 181 -7.48 -16.28 -1.28
C ILE A 181 -6.78 -15.19 -0.49
N THR A 182 -7.08 -15.09 0.80
CA THR A 182 -6.43 -14.18 1.73
C THR A 182 -5.78 -14.95 2.86
N LEU A 183 -4.57 -14.54 3.24
CA LEU A 183 -3.81 -15.12 4.33
C LEU A 183 -3.39 -14.02 5.31
N ILE A 184 -3.83 -14.14 6.56
CA ILE A 184 -3.40 -13.32 7.68
C ILE A 184 -2.43 -14.15 8.51
N VAL A 185 -1.33 -13.56 8.97
CA VAL A 185 -0.30 -14.25 9.75
C VAL A 185 0.00 -13.45 11.00
N ASN A 186 -0.01 -14.10 12.17
CA ASN A 186 0.14 -13.48 13.50
C ASN A 186 -0.91 -12.40 13.80
N GLY A 187 -2.12 -12.50 13.21
CA GLY A 187 -3.18 -11.50 13.36
C GLY A 187 -2.87 -10.15 12.68
N ASP A 188 -1.83 -10.06 11.84
CA ASP A 188 -1.46 -8.85 11.13
C ASP A 188 -2.37 -8.63 9.90
N VAL A 189 -3.46 -7.91 10.12
CA VAL A 189 -4.44 -7.57 9.08
C VAL A 189 -3.91 -6.53 8.09
N GLU A 190 -2.95 -5.70 8.49
CA GLU A 190 -2.40 -4.64 7.63
C GLU A 190 -1.52 -5.21 6.51
N HIS A 191 -0.84 -6.32 6.78
CA HIS A 191 0.05 -7.00 5.83
C HIS A 191 -0.51 -8.35 5.36
N THR A 192 -1.79 -8.40 5.03
CA THR A 192 -2.45 -9.61 4.52
C THR A 192 -1.92 -10.00 3.12
N ALA A 193 -1.58 -11.27 2.92
CA ALA A 193 -1.26 -11.78 1.58
C ALA A 193 -2.55 -12.09 0.81
N VAL A 194 -2.59 -11.72 -0.47
CA VAL A 194 -3.75 -11.95 -1.33
C VAL A 194 -3.31 -12.61 -2.63
N LYS A 195 -3.99 -13.70 -3.01
CA LYS A 195 -3.76 -14.39 -4.28
C LYS A 195 -5.06 -14.78 -4.95
N THR A 196 -5.19 -14.48 -6.23
CA THR A 196 -6.33 -14.90 -7.04
C THR A 196 -5.97 -16.13 -7.85
N ILE A 197 -6.81 -17.16 -7.80
CA ILE A 197 -6.69 -18.37 -8.61
C ILE A 197 -7.99 -18.61 -9.40
N TYR A 198 -7.92 -19.39 -10.47
CA TYR A 198 -9.09 -19.77 -11.26
C TYR A 198 -9.50 -21.23 -11.01
N VAL A 199 -10.76 -21.45 -10.65
CA VAL A 199 -11.34 -22.78 -10.43
C VAL A 199 -12.12 -23.21 -11.67
N ALA A 200 -11.56 -24.16 -12.42
CA ALA A 200 -12.14 -24.73 -13.62
C ALA A 200 -13.22 -25.79 -13.30
N PRO A 201 -14.23 -25.96 -14.17
CA PRO A 201 -15.20 -27.07 -14.04
C PRO A 201 -14.51 -28.42 -14.23
N LYS A 202 -14.98 -29.44 -13.50
CA LYS A 202 -14.48 -30.82 -13.64
C LYS A 202 -14.79 -31.35 -15.05
N THR A 203 -13.76 -31.70 -15.82
CA THR A 203 -13.93 -32.27 -17.16
C THR A 203 -14.52 -33.68 -17.06
N ILE A 204 -15.80 -33.83 -17.43
CA ILE A 204 -16.41 -35.15 -17.61
C ILE A 204 -15.95 -35.65 -18.99
N ILE A 205 -14.97 -36.55 -19.04
CA ILE A 205 -14.68 -37.29 -20.27
C ILE A 205 -15.85 -38.26 -20.46
N ALA A 206 -16.80 -37.89 -21.32
CA ALA A 206 -17.85 -38.80 -21.73
C ALA A 206 -17.20 -40.03 -22.38
N LYS A 207 -17.24 -41.18 -21.70
CA LYS A 207 -16.94 -42.48 -22.33
C LYS A 207 -18.08 -42.82 -23.29
N GLN A 208 -18.16 -42.15 -24.45
CA GLN A 208 -18.94 -42.69 -25.55
C GLN A 208 -18.22 -43.93 -26.05
N LYS A 209 -18.66 -45.11 -25.57
CA LYS A 209 -18.48 -46.35 -26.32
C LYS A 209 -19.34 -46.20 -27.57
N ILE A 210 -18.73 -45.74 -28.66
CA ILE A 210 -19.34 -45.87 -29.98
C ILE A 210 -19.30 -47.37 -30.29
N ASP A 211 -20.41 -48.07 -30.07
CA ASP A 211 -20.59 -49.44 -30.55
C ASP A 211 -20.77 -49.39 -32.06
N MET A 212 -19.66 -49.26 -32.78
CA MET A 212 -19.61 -49.31 -34.23
C MET A 212 -19.84 -50.76 -34.65
N LYS A 213 -21.11 -51.18 -34.74
CA LYS A 213 -21.45 -52.45 -35.36
C LYS A 213 -21.09 -52.38 -36.85
N SER A 214 -20.07 -53.16 -37.21
CA SER A 214 -19.71 -53.62 -38.55
C SER A 214 -19.61 -52.57 -39.66
N TYR A 215 -18.37 -52.16 -39.97
CA TYR A 215 -18.05 -51.58 -41.26
C TYR A 215 -17.96 -52.73 -42.29
N GLU A 216 -18.93 -52.82 -43.19
CA GLU A 216 -18.85 -53.74 -44.33
C GLU A 216 -18.06 -53.05 -45.44
N PHE A 217 -16.94 -53.66 -45.82
CA PHE A 217 -15.99 -53.09 -46.77
C PHE A 217 -16.68 -52.93 -48.14
N GLU A 218 -16.89 -51.70 -48.61
CA GLU A 218 -17.39 -51.48 -49.96
C GLU A 218 -16.38 -52.03 -50.97
N ARG A 219 -16.86 -52.89 -51.88
CA ARG A 219 -16.05 -53.52 -52.93
C ARG A 219 -15.46 -52.43 -53.84
N PRO A 220 -14.23 -52.59 -54.35
CA PRO A 220 -13.62 -51.58 -55.21
C PRO A 220 -14.50 -51.31 -56.43
N HIS A 221 -14.81 -50.03 -56.68
CA HIS A 221 -15.61 -49.60 -57.82
C HIS A 221 -14.93 -50.05 -59.12
N VAL A 222 -15.63 -50.87 -59.91
CA VAL A 222 -15.23 -51.17 -61.29
C VAL A 222 -15.34 -49.86 -62.07
N ALA A 223 -14.27 -49.49 -62.78
CA ALA A 223 -14.18 -48.25 -63.53
C ALA A 223 -15.29 -48.20 -64.61
N PHE A 224 -16.30 -47.37 -64.36
CA PHE A 224 -17.27 -46.98 -65.39
C PHE A 224 -16.56 -46.06 -66.39
N SER A 225 -16.26 -46.55 -67.58
CA SER A 225 -15.85 -45.69 -68.69
C SER A 225 -17.10 -45.07 -69.33
N LEU A 226 -17.24 -43.76 -69.25
CA LEU A 226 -18.32 -43.01 -69.92
C LEU A 226 -18.13 -43.06 -71.45
N PRO A 227 -19.22 -43.17 -72.23
CA PRO A 227 -19.15 -43.03 -73.69
C PRO A 227 -18.78 -41.59 -74.07
N VAL A 228 -17.90 -41.45 -75.07
CA VAL A 228 -17.43 -40.15 -75.56
C VAL A 228 -18.58 -39.42 -76.26
N GLY A 229 -19.09 -38.36 -75.62
CA GLY A 229 -20.07 -37.45 -76.20
C GLY A 229 -19.43 -36.45 -77.17
N SER A 230 -20.18 -35.98 -78.16
CA SER A 230 -19.75 -34.95 -79.12
C SER A 230 -19.45 -33.62 -78.42
N ALA A 231 -18.46 -32.88 -78.95
CA ALA A 231 -17.99 -31.60 -78.40
C ALA A 231 -19.14 -30.60 -78.19
N GLN A 232 -19.43 -30.30 -76.92
CA GLN A 232 -20.37 -29.28 -76.51
C GLN A 232 -19.66 -27.92 -76.55
N LYS A 233 -20.32 -26.89 -77.10
CA LYS A 233 -19.77 -25.53 -77.10
C LYS A 233 -19.57 -25.05 -75.66
N ASP A 234 -18.42 -24.41 -75.43
CA ASP A 234 -17.97 -23.92 -74.13
C ASP A 234 -19.03 -23.00 -73.48
N PRO A 235 -19.58 -23.36 -72.30
CA PRO A 235 -20.55 -22.52 -71.59
C PRO A 235 -19.98 -21.20 -71.07
N LEU A 236 -18.66 -20.95 -71.16
CA LEU A 236 -18.07 -19.67 -70.76
C LEU A 236 -18.51 -18.48 -71.63
N VAL A 237 -18.97 -18.71 -72.86
CA VAL A 237 -19.35 -17.60 -73.77
C VAL A 237 -20.61 -16.87 -73.28
N ASP A 238 -21.55 -17.58 -72.64
CA ASP A 238 -22.77 -16.97 -72.07
C ASP A 238 -22.55 -16.34 -70.69
N MET A 239 -21.54 -16.77 -69.92
CA MET A 239 -21.22 -16.19 -68.61
C MET A 239 -20.50 -14.84 -68.69
N LEU A 240 -19.91 -14.48 -69.83
CA LEU A 240 -19.16 -13.23 -70.00
C LEU A 240 -20.05 -11.99 -70.29
N GLN A 241 -21.35 -12.16 -70.52
CA GLN A 241 -22.26 -11.04 -70.78
C GLN A 241 -22.83 -10.37 -69.52
N TYR A 242 -22.60 -10.95 -68.34
CA TYR A 242 -23.01 -10.37 -67.06
C TYR A 242 -21.90 -10.51 -66.02
N ILE A 243 -20.82 -9.75 -66.20
CA ILE A 243 -19.90 -9.48 -65.09
C ILE A 243 -20.45 -8.26 -64.35
N PRO A 244 -21.10 -8.40 -63.17
CA PRO A 244 -21.38 -7.25 -62.34
C PRO A 244 -20.04 -6.61 -61.93
N VAL A 245 -19.92 -5.30 -62.16
CA VAL A 245 -18.78 -4.53 -61.67
C VAL A 245 -18.71 -4.71 -60.15
N SER A 246 -17.62 -5.29 -59.66
CA SER A 246 -17.36 -5.44 -58.23
C SER A 246 -17.56 -4.08 -57.53
N PRO A 247 -18.26 -4.01 -56.40
CA PRO A 247 -18.16 -2.84 -55.53
C PRO A 247 -16.68 -2.68 -55.18
N LYS A 248 -16.16 -1.45 -55.22
CA LYS A 248 -14.82 -1.13 -54.71
C LYS A 248 -14.68 -1.78 -53.34
N SER A 249 -13.69 -2.66 -53.19
CA SER A 249 -13.38 -3.25 -51.89
C SER A 249 -13.04 -2.09 -50.94
N LYS A 250 -13.81 -1.94 -49.87
CA LYS A 250 -13.31 -1.18 -48.72
C LYS A 250 -12.16 -2.00 -48.18
N LEU A 251 -10.96 -1.43 -48.22
CA LEU A 251 -9.78 -1.95 -47.54
C LEU A 251 -10.20 -2.39 -46.13
N LYS A 252 -10.23 -3.70 -45.91
CA LYS A 252 -10.32 -4.27 -44.57
C LYS A 252 -8.95 -4.03 -43.97
N LYS A 253 -8.82 -2.90 -43.28
CA LYS A 253 -7.70 -2.63 -42.38
C LYS A 253 -7.70 -3.79 -41.39
N ASP A 254 -6.57 -4.45 -41.21
CA ASP A 254 -6.42 -5.45 -40.17
C ASP A 254 -6.84 -4.81 -38.84
N SER A 255 -8.02 -5.21 -38.36
CA SER A 255 -8.52 -4.80 -37.06
C SER A 255 -7.76 -5.58 -36.02
N ILE A 256 -6.53 -5.16 -35.73
CA ILE A 256 -6.06 -5.21 -34.36
C ILE A 256 -7.13 -4.42 -33.59
N SER A 257 -7.92 -5.10 -32.77
CA SER A 257 -8.81 -4.43 -31.83
C SER A 257 -7.94 -3.66 -30.85
N ILE A 258 -7.55 -2.44 -31.24
CA ILE A 258 -7.12 -1.43 -30.29
C ILE A 258 -8.37 -1.19 -29.46
N GLU A 259 -8.40 -1.80 -28.29
CA GLU A 259 -9.44 -1.55 -27.30
C GLU A 259 -9.44 -0.03 -27.09
N ASN A 260 -10.47 0.66 -27.58
CA ASN A 260 -10.55 2.12 -27.55
C ASN A 260 -10.56 2.55 -26.07
N LYS A 261 -9.39 2.85 -25.53
CA LYS A 261 -9.24 3.38 -24.17
C LYS A 261 -9.88 4.76 -24.11
N ALA A 262 -10.58 5.05 -23.02
CA ALA A 262 -11.14 6.36 -22.78
C ALA A 262 -10.04 7.44 -22.79
N PRO A 263 -10.35 8.69 -23.19
CA PRO A 263 -9.38 9.78 -23.18
C PRO A 263 -8.79 10.00 -21.79
N GLU A 264 -7.49 10.30 -21.72
CA GLU A 264 -6.84 10.61 -20.45
C GLU A 264 -7.31 11.95 -19.89
N ILE A 265 -7.68 11.95 -18.61
CA ILE A 265 -8.09 13.13 -17.86
C ILE A 265 -7.46 13.14 -16.48
N SER A 266 -6.88 14.28 -16.10
CA SER A 266 -6.31 14.54 -14.78
C SER A 266 -7.37 14.98 -13.77
N ASN A 267 -7.05 14.95 -12.47
CA ASN A 267 -7.97 15.40 -11.43
C ASN A 267 -8.29 16.90 -11.59
N GLU A 268 -7.31 17.71 -11.98
CA GLU A 268 -7.44 19.15 -12.15
C GLU A 268 -8.37 19.49 -13.33
N GLN A 269 -8.22 18.77 -14.45
CA GLN A 269 -9.10 18.91 -15.61
C GLN A 269 -10.53 18.50 -15.29
N LEU A 270 -10.71 17.37 -14.57
CA LEU A 270 -12.05 16.94 -14.18
C LEU A 270 -12.69 17.91 -13.19
N GLN A 271 -11.93 18.50 -12.27
CA GLN A 271 -12.40 19.56 -11.39
C GLN A 271 -12.88 20.78 -12.17
N LEU A 272 -12.18 21.18 -13.24
CA LEU A 272 -12.61 22.27 -14.11
C LEU A 272 -13.94 21.94 -14.81
N LEU A 273 -14.08 20.73 -15.35
CA LEU A 273 -15.32 20.29 -16.00
C LEU A 273 -16.50 20.27 -14.99
N LEU A 274 -16.29 19.80 -13.77
CA LEU A 274 -17.32 19.81 -12.73
C LEU A 274 -17.72 21.22 -12.29
N ASN A 275 -16.77 22.17 -12.25
CA ASN A 275 -17.10 23.58 -12.04
C ASN A 275 -17.92 24.16 -13.19
N GLN A 276 -17.69 23.71 -14.44
CA GLN A 276 -18.52 24.10 -15.59
C GLN A 276 -19.93 23.50 -15.52
N VAL A 277 -20.11 22.29 -14.99
CA VAL A 277 -21.44 21.71 -14.71
C VAL A 277 -22.17 22.53 -13.64
N ALA A 278 -21.47 22.90 -12.56
CA ALA A 278 -22.02 23.79 -11.54
C ALA A 278 -22.43 25.16 -12.10
N ALA A 279 -21.65 25.69 -13.05
CA ALA A 279 -21.97 26.90 -13.80
C ALA A 279 -23.01 26.71 -14.93
N GLN A 280 -23.55 25.49 -15.10
CA GLN A 280 -24.52 25.14 -16.14
C GLN A 280 -24.01 25.31 -17.58
N LEU A 281 -22.70 25.27 -17.79
CA LEU A 281 -22.05 25.33 -19.11
C LEU A 281 -21.85 23.94 -19.74
N LYS A 282 -21.90 22.89 -18.92
CA LYS A 282 -21.77 21.49 -19.32
C LYS A 282 -22.82 20.63 -18.65
N THR A 283 -23.12 19.50 -19.26
CA THR A 283 -24.07 18.51 -18.73
C THR A 283 -23.35 17.20 -18.43
N LYS A 284 -24.08 16.23 -17.88
CA LYS A 284 -23.54 14.87 -17.65
C LYS A 284 -23.04 14.20 -18.94
N ASP A 285 -23.62 14.55 -20.09
CA ASP A 285 -23.31 13.91 -21.37
C ASP A 285 -21.92 14.30 -21.91
N ASP A 286 -21.39 15.46 -21.50
CA ASP A 286 -20.00 15.85 -21.76
C ASP A 286 -18.97 14.90 -21.13
N PHE A 287 -19.40 14.03 -20.21
CA PHE A 287 -18.53 13.06 -19.53
C PHE A 287 -18.64 11.64 -20.13
N LYS A 288 -19.47 11.45 -21.16
CA LYS A 288 -19.78 10.13 -21.74
C LYS A 288 -18.54 9.33 -22.10
N ASP A 289 -17.55 9.97 -22.73
CA ASP A 289 -16.34 9.30 -23.21
C ASP A 289 -15.41 8.92 -22.04
N TYR A 290 -15.35 9.72 -20.98
CA TYR A 290 -14.55 9.44 -19.78
C TYR A 290 -15.19 8.37 -18.87
N LEU A 291 -16.51 8.27 -18.92
CA LEU A 291 -17.32 7.31 -18.17
C LEU A 291 -17.62 6.03 -18.96
N CYS A 292 -17.20 5.96 -20.22
CA CYS A 292 -17.51 4.86 -21.13
C CYS A 292 -19.03 4.56 -21.20
N GLY A 293 -19.84 5.63 -21.16
CA GLY A 293 -21.29 5.56 -21.20
C GLY A 293 -22.00 5.15 -19.89
N LYS A 294 -21.27 4.98 -18.78
CA LYS A 294 -21.84 4.61 -17.47
C LYS A 294 -22.00 5.82 -16.56
N TYR A 295 -23.22 6.34 -16.45
CA TYR A 295 -23.51 7.50 -15.58
C TYR A 295 -23.90 7.12 -14.14
N ASP A 296 -24.06 5.82 -13.88
CA ASP A 296 -24.44 5.24 -12.60
C ASP A 296 -23.23 4.98 -11.67
N ILE A 297 -22.04 5.43 -12.06
CA ILE A 297 -20.84 5.21 -11.27
C ILE A 297 -20.96 5.83 -9.86
N PRO A 298 -20.43 5.17 -8.83
CA PRO A 298 -20.49 5.67 -7.45
C PRO A 298 -19.65 6.93 -7.26
N VAL A 299 -20.29 7.99 -6.76
CA VAL A 299 -19.66 9.22 -6.30
C VAL A 299 -19.77 9.31 -4.78
N VAL A 300 -18.62 9.29 -4.10
CA VAL A 300 -18.50 9.55 -2.67
C VAL A 300 -18.38 11.06 -2.44
N VAL A 301 -19.41 11.66 -1.87
CA VAL A 301 -19.49 13.08 -1.56
C VAL A 301 -19.18 13.32 -0.08
N ASN A 302 -18.17 14.15 0.19
CA ASN A 302 -17.76 14.59 1.53
C ASN A 302 -17.57 13.43 2.54
N ASP A 303 -17.11 12.27 2.04
CA ASP A 303 -16.87 11.02 2.80
C ASP A 303 -18.09 10.46 3.56
N LYS A 304 -19.31 10.87 3.18
CA LYS A 304 -20.54 10.49 3.90
C LYS A 304 -21.65 9.99 3.00
N LYS A 305 -21.75 10.52 1.79
CA LYS A 305 -22.90 10.28 0.91
C LYS A 305 -22.43 9.61 -0.37
N LEU A 306 -22.99 8.43 -0.66
CA LEU A 306 -22.76 7.70 -1.90
C LEU A 306 -23.96 7.93 -2.81
N ILE A 307 -23.72 8.55 -3.97
CA ILE A 307 -24.75 8.80 -4.98
C ILE A 307 -24.20 8.50 -6.38
N PRO A 308 -25.05 8.20 -7.37
CA PRO A 308 -24.61 8.03 -8.74
C PRO A 308 -24.17 9.38 -9.36
N PHE A 309 -23.30 9.33 -10.37
CA PHE A 309 -22.69 10.52 -10.98
C PHE A 309 -23.71 11.47 -11.63
N ASP A 310 -24.76 10.94 -12.25
CA ASP A 310 -25.83 11.75 -12.80
C ASP A 310 -26.57 12.58 -11.73
N GLN A 311 -26.88 11.95 -10.59
CA GLN A 311 -27.50 12.60 -9.44
C GLN A 311 -26.55 13.64 -8.83
N PHE A 312 -25.26 13.35 -8.78
CA PHE A 312 -24.26 14.32 -8.33
C PHE A 312 -24.22 15.56 -9.23
N CYS A 313 -24.21 15.39 -10.56
CA CYS A 313 -24.25 16.51 -11.51
C CYS A 313 -25.49 17.40 -11.31
N GLN A 314 -26.65 16.78 -11.05
CA GLN A 314 -27.88 17.52 -10.75
C GLN A 314 -27.79 18.30 -9.43
N LEU A 315 -27.13 17.75 -8.41
CA LEU A 315 -26.99 18.41 -7.10
C LEU A 315 -26.13 19.66 -7.15
N ILE A 316 -25.08 19.67 -7.99
CA ILE A 316 -24.17 20.82 -8.10
C ILE A 316 -24.63 21.85 -9.13
N ALA A 317 -25.51 21.47 -10.05
CA ALA A 317 -26.00 22.36 -11.11
C ALA A 317 -26.63 23.64 -10.53
N GLY A 318 -26.16 24.79 -10.99
CA GLY A 318 -26.65 26.11 -10.55
C GLY A 318 -26.15 26.55 -9.17
N LYS A 319 -25.25 25.80 -8.53
CA LYS A 319 -24.66 26.15 -7.23
C LYS A 319 -23.23 26.67 -7.38
N LYS A 320 -22.86 27.67 -6.57
CA LYS A 320 -21.45 28.07 -6.44
C LYS A 320 -20.73 27.10 -5.52
N ILE A 321 -19.96 26.19 -6.11
CA ILE A 321 -19.20 25.17 -5.38
C ILE A 321 -17.71 25.51 -5.30
N LYS A 322 -17.02 25.00 -4.29
CA LYS A 322 -15.57 25.00 -4.14
C LYS A 322 -15.12 23.58 -3.82
N ILE A 323 -14.51 22.93 -4.79
CA ILE A 323 -13.94 21.58 -4.66
C ILE A 323 -12.60 21.71 -3.91
N THR A 324 -12.44 20.98 -2.82
CA THR A 324 -11.23 20.97 -1.97
C THR A 324 -10.37 19.73 -2.18
N ALA A 325 -10.99 18.62 -2.57
CA ALA A 325 -10.29 17.40 -2.96
C ALA A 325 -11.12 16.66 -4.00
N LEU A 326 -10.45 16.07 -4.99
CA LEU A 326 -11.04 15.23 -6.01
C LEU A 326 -10.08 14.07 -6.30
N ARG A 327 -10.60 12.84 -6.26
CA ARG A 327 -9.86 11.63 -6.63
C ARG A 327 -10.73 10.76 -7.51
N ILE A 328 -10.15 10.22 -8.58
CA ILE A 328 -10.80 9.27 -9.47
C ILE A 328 -10.06 7.95 -9.47
N ASN A 329 -10.81 6.86 -9.60
CA ASN A 329 -10.28 5.54 -9.90
C ASN A 329 -10.71 5.15 -11.31
N LYS A 330 -9.77 4.60 -12.09
CA LYS A 330 -9.99 4.22 -13.48
C LYS A 330 -9.69 2.74 -13.67
N ASP A 331 -10.39 2.11 -14.62
CA ASP A 331 -10.12 0.73 -15.00
C ASP A 331 -8.97 0.60 -16.03
N GLN A 332 -8.73 -0.63 -16.49
CA GLN A 332 -7.74 -0.95 -17.52
C GLN A 332 -8.02 -0.29 -18.89
N LYS A 333 -9.26 0.15 -19.12
CA LYS A 333 -9.71 0.90 -20.30
C LYS A 333 -9.69 2.41 -20.09
N ASN A 334 -9.13 2.88 -18.96
CA ASN A 334 -9.06 4.28 -18.56
C ASN A 334 -10.44 4.92 -18.28
N CYS A 335 -11.51 4.13 -18.17
CA CYS A 335 -12.85 4.59 -17.82
C CYS A 335 -12.92 4.90 -16.33
N ILE A 336 -13.51 6.03 -15.94
CA ILE A 336 -13.71 6.37 -14.52
C ILE A 336 -14.76 5.42 -13.92
N GLN A 337 -14.37 4.65 -12.91
CA GLN A 337 -15.23 3.68 -12.22
C GLN A 337 -15.78 4.21 -10.89
N ASN A 338 -15.05 5.10 -10.23
CA ASN A 338 -15.52 5.77 -9.03
C ASN A 338 -14.90 7.17 -8.88
N LEU A 339 -15.57 8.01 -8.09
CA LEU A 339 -15.16 9.39 -7.85
C LEU A 339 -15.33 9.73 -6.37
N ASN A 340 -14.28 10.18 -5.69
CA ASN A 340 -14.37 10.76 -4.35
C ASN A 340 -14.18 12.28 -4.47
N ILE A 341 -15.16 13.04 -4.01
CA ILE A 341 -15.17 14.49 -4.05
C ILE A 341 -15.49 15.10 -2.69
N GLN A 342 -14.66 16.05 -2.27
CA GLN A 342 -14.94 16.94 -1.15
C GLN A 342 -15.18 18.35 -1.68
N TYR A 343 -16.33 18.94 -1.38
CA TYR A 343 -16.67 20.30 -1.81
C TYR A 343 -17.53 21.05 -0.80
N LYS A 344 -17.50 22.38 -0.91
CA LYS A 344 -18.34 23.31 -0.16
C LYS A 344 -19.24 24.09 -1.11
N VAL A 345 -20.46 24.41 -0.68
CA VAL A 345 -21.38 25.29 -1.40
C VAL A 345 -21.40 26.66 -0.73
N LYS A 346 -21.41 27.74 -1.51
CA LYS A 346 -21.55 29.10 -1.00
C LYS A 346 -23.02 29.43 -0.74
N LYS A 347 -23.38 29.71 0.51
CA LYS A 347 -24.72 30.19 0.91
C LYS A 347 -24.56 31.43 1.79
N MET A 348 -25.28 32.51 1.48
CA MET A 348 -25.22 33.79 2.22
C MET A 348 -23.79 34.19 2.63
N MET A 349 -22.90 34.28 1.65
CA MET A 349 -21.47 34.61 1.79
C MET A 349 -20.55 33.60 2.50
N ILE A 350 -21.06 32.52 3.09
CA ILE A 350 -20.26 31.51 3.81
C ILE A 350 -20.16 30.20 3.01
N TRP A 351 -18.99 29.56 3.04
CA TRP A 351 -18.76 28.25 2.44
C TRP A 351 -19.15 27.15 3.42
N MET A 352 -20.23 26.42 3.14
CA MET A 352 -20.72 25.33 3.99
C MET A 352 -20.53 23.98 3.31
N LYS A 353 -20.22 22.94 4.10
CA LYS A 353 -20.25 21.56 3.62
C LYS A 353 -21.72 21.16 3.42
N GLU A 354 -22.02 20.57 2.27
CA GLU A 354 -23.33 19.96 2.05
C GLU A 354 -23.39 18.68 2.90
N LYS A 355 -24.44 18.56 3.72
CA LYS A 355 -24.63 17.47 4.68
C LYS A 355 -24.98 16.16 3.98
#